data_AF-A0A175RFE8-F1
#
_entry.id   AF-A0A175RFE8-F1
#
_cell.length_a   1.000
_cell.length_b   1.000
_cell.length_c   1.000
_cell.angle_alpha   90.00
_cell.angle_beta   90.00
_cell.angle_gamma   90.00
#
_symmetry.space_group_name_H-M   'P 1'
#
loop_
_entity.id
_entity.type
_entity.pdbx_description
1 polymer ?
#
loop_
_entity_poly.entity_id
_entity_poly.type
_entity_poly.pdbx_seq_one_letter_code
_entity_poly.pdbx_strand_id
1 'polypeptide(L)'
;MNFAEEALKVLEAEMQRTAPNGEVAVDVSHCSGSEIIQLIRGSAEAARRNSRRLKGVRLAAQCFTRAGIQLTHGNAGVVDGVPVVMDVDFDKMELIFEE
;
A
#
# COMPACT_ATOMS: atom_id res chain seq x y z
N MET A 1 -9.07 -1.68 -18.88
CA MET A 1 -7.71 -1.63 -18.28
C MET A 1 -7.89 -1.76 -16.79
N ASN A 2 -7.10 -2.63 -16.15
CA ASN A 2 -7.17 -2.87 -14.71
C ASN A 2 -6.13 -1.95 -14.03
N PHE A 3 -6.58 -0.87 -13.39
CA PHE A 3 -5.71 0.15 -12.78
C PHE A 3 -4.72 -0.48 -11.78
N ALA A 4 -5.18 -1.47 -11.02
CA ALA A 4 -4.36 -2.17 -10.03
C ALA A 4 -3.14 -2.87 -10.65
N GLU A 5 -3.27 -3.44 -11.85
CA GLU A 5 -2.16 -4.12 -12.53
C GLU A 5 -1.11 -3.13 -13.06
N GLU A 6 -1.54 -1.98 -13.59
CA GLU A 6 -0.62 -0.93 -14.05
C GLU A 6 0.10 -0.29 -12.86
N ALA A 7 -0.63 0.01 -11.79
CA ALA A 7 -0.07 0.54 -10.56
C ALA A 7 0.95 -0.43 -9.94
N LEU A 8 0.68 -1.75 -9.91
CA LEU A 8 1.64 -2.76 -9.45
C LEU A 8 2.92 -2.78 -10.28
N LYS A 9 2.84 -2.65 -11.61
CA LYS A 9 4.03 -2.61 -12.47
C LYS A 9 4.89 -1.36 -12.20
N VAL A 10 4.24 -0.20 -12.05
CA VAL A 10 4.94 1.04 -11.68
C VAL A 10 5.60 0.87 -10.31
N LEU A 11 4.90 0.24 -9.38
CA LEU A 11 5.39 -0.04 -8.04
C LEU A 11 6.62 -0.93 -8.03
N GLU A 12 6.60 -2.02 -8.80
CA GLU A 12 7.74 -2.93 -8.95
C GLU A 12 8.94 -2.21 -9.57
N ALA A 13 8.71 -1.36 -10.57
CA ALA A 13 9.77 -0.54 -11.16
C ALA A 13 10.35 0.46 -10.15
N GLU A 14 9.50 1.15 -9.38
CA GLU A 14 9.95 2.09 -8.35
C GLU A 14 10.66 1.38 -7.19
N MET A 15 10.23 0.18 -6.79
CA MET A 15 10.95 -0.66 -5.82
C MET A 15 12.36 -1.02 -6.27
N GLN A 16 12.59 -1.19 -7.57
CA GLN A 16 13.92 -1.48 -8.12
C GLN A 16 14.79 -0.22 -8.21
N ARG A 17 14.17 0.96 -8.37
CA ARG A 17 14.88 2.25 -8.50
C ARG A 17 15.18 2.90 -7.14
N THR A 18 14.35 2.66 -6.14
CA THR A 18 14.48 3.26 -4.82
C THR A 18 15.44 2.45 -3.95
N ALA A 19 16.34 3.11 -3.22
CA ALA A 19 17.23 2.51 -2.23
C ALA A 19 16.47 1.60 -1.23
N PRO A 20 17.12 0.62 -0.59
CA PRO A 20 16.48 -0.39 0.27
C PRO A 20 15.52 0.19 1.33
N ASN A 21 15.74 1.44 1.76
CA ASN A 21 15.03 2.10 2.87
C ASN A 21 13.98 3.12 2.40
N GLY A 22 13.44 2.95 1.18
CA GLY A 22 12.54 3.94 0.57
C GLY A 22 11.07 3.80 0.93
N GLU A 23 10.36 4.92 0.92
CA GLU A 23 8.90 4.98 0.83
C GLU A 23 8.48 5.06 -0.64
N VAL A 24 7.45 4.33 -1.04
CA VAL A 24 6.88 4.42 -2.41
C VAL A 24 5.46 4.95 -2.32
N ALA A 25 5.22 6.13 -2.91
CA ALA A 25 3.91 6.75 -2.95
C ALA A 25 3.14 6.38 -4.23
N VAL A 26 1.88 6.00 -4.07
CA VAL A 26 0.96 5.60 -5.14
C VAL A 26 -0.32 6.41 -5.02
N ASP A 27 -0.76 7.01 -6.11
CA ASP A 27 -2.08 7.63 -6.16
C ASP A 27 -3.16 6.56 -6.30
N VAL A 28 -4.04 6.46 -5.30
CA VAL A 28 -5.15 5.51 -5.25
C VAL A 28 -6.50 6.22 -5.17
N SER A 29 -6.55 7.52 -5.48
CA SER A 29 -7.76 8.35 -5.36
C SER A 29 -8.94 7.77 -6.14
N HIS A 30 -8.65 7.19 -7.32
CA HIS A 30 -9.64 6.60 -8.22
C HIS A 30 -9.87 5.08 -8.04
N CYS A 31 -9.15 4.41 -7.14
CA CYS A 31 -9.33 2.98 -6.90
C CYS A 31 -10.62 2.67 -6.14
N SER A 32 -11.27 1.57 -6.47
CA SER A 32 -12.24 0.92 -5.59
C SER A 32 -11.57 0.37 -4.32
N GLY A 33 -12.39 0.06 -3.31
CA GLY A 33 -11.89 -0.56 -2.09
C GLY A 33 -11.19 -1.90 -2.32
N SER A 34 -11.75 -2.74 -3.20
CA SER A 34 -11.15 -4.02 -3.58
C SER A 34 -9.81 -3.86 -4.31
N GLU A 35 -9.68 -2.84 -5.17
CA GLU A 35 -8.42 -2.55 -5.85
C GLU A 35 -7.34 -2.09 -4.87
N ILE A 36 -7.69 -1.30 -3.85
CA ILE A 36 -6.75 -0.92 -2.79
C ILE A 36 -6.25 -2.15 -2.04
N ILE A 37 -7.15 -3.08 -1.67
CA ILE A 37 -6.75 -4.33 -1.01
C ILE A 37 -5.85 -5.19 -1.91
N GLN A 38 -6.18 -5.29 -3.20
CA GLN A 38 -5.34 -6.00 -4.17
C GLN A 38 -3.97 -5.37 -4.33
N LEU A 39 -3.88 -4.04 -4.36
CA LEU A 39 -2.63 -3.29 -4.41
C LEU A 39 -1.76 -3.57 -3.18
N ILE A 40 -2.33 -3.54 -1.97
CA ILE A 40 -1.59 -3.82 -0.73
C ILE A 40 -1.03 -5.26 -0.76
N ARG A 41 -1.86 -6.24 -1.12
CA ARG A 41 -1.44 -7.65 -1.22
C ARG A 41 -0.38 -7.86 -2.29
N GLY A 42 -0.61 -7.36 -3.49
CA GLY A 42 0.32 -7.46 -4.61
C GLY A 42 1.66 -6.79 -4.31
N SER A 43 1.65 -5.67 -3.57
CA SER A 43 2.86 -4.99 -3.12
C SER A 43 3.64 -5.80 -2.08
N ALA A 44 2.94 -6.43 -1.13
CA ALA A 44 3.57 -7.31 -0.15
C ALA A 44 4.22 -8.54 -0.82
N GLU A 45 3.54 -9.13 -1.80
CA GLU A 45 4.08 -10.23 -2.61
C GLU A 45 5.29 -9.78 -3.45
N ALA A 46 5.18 -8.63 -4.13
CA ALA A 46 6.27 -8.06 -4.93
C ALA A 46 7.50 -7.76 -4.06
N ALA A 47 7.31 -7.20 -2.86
CA ALA A 47 8.40 -6.96 -1.91
C ALA A 47 9.12 -8.28 -1.56
N ARG A 48 8.36 -9.32 -1.19
CA ARG A 48 8.90 -10.64 -0.86
C ARG A 48 9.71 -11.24 -2.01
N ARG A 49 9.23 -11.11 -3.26
CA ARG A 49 9.96 -11.58 -4.46
C ARG A 49 11.30 -10.87 -4.65
N ASN A 50 11.39 -9.60 -4.27
CA ASN A 50 12.60 -8.79 -4.39
C ASN A 50 13.48 -8.83 -3.13
N SER A 51 13.30 -9.81 -2.23
CA SER A 51 14.02 -9.90 -0.95
C SER A 51 13.87 -8.66 -0.07
N ARG A 52 12.77 -7.94 -0.22
CA ARG A 52 12.40 -6.79 0.62
C ARG A 52 11.20 -7.17 1.49
N ARG A 53 11.01 -6.44 2.58
CA ARG A 53 9.83 -6.62 3.44
C ARG A 53 9.03 -5.34 3.50
N LEU A 54 7.74 -5.45 3.20
CA LEU A 54 6.79 -4.35 3.41
C LEU A 54 6.51 -4.25 4.92
N LYS A 55 6.98 -3.18 5.55
CA LYS A 55 6.79 -2.89 6.98
C LYS A 55 5.35 -2.46 7.27
N GLY A 56 4.74 -1.72 6.35
CA GLY A 56 3.36 -1.27 6.47
C GLY A 56 2.94 -0.34 5.34
N VAL A 57 1.69 0.10 5.42
CA VAL A 57 1.07 1.01 4.44
C VAL A 57 0.46 2.19 5.19
N ARG A 58 0.70 3.42 4.73
CA ARG A 58 -0.10 4.58 5.14
C ARG A 58 -1.13 4.86 4.07
N LEU A 59 -2.36 5.12 4.49
CA LEU A 59 -3.49 5.27 3.58
C LEU A 59 -4.38 6.42 4.03
N ALA A 60 -4.77 7.27 3.07
CA ALA A 60 -5.76 8.32 3.28
C ALA A 60 -7.02 7.80 3.99
N ALA A 61 -7.58 8.53 4.94
CA ALA A 61 -8.77 8.14 5.71
C ALA A 61 -9.97 7.73 4.83
N GLN A 62 -10.20 8.46 3.74
CA GLN A 62 -11.22 8.13 2.74
C GLN A 62 -10.98 6.79 2.06
N CYS A 63 -9.72 6.51 1.70
CA CYS A 63 -9.32 5.28 1.03
C CYS A 63 -9.37 4.07 1.99
N PHE A 64 -8.99 4.29 3.25
CA PHE A 64 -9.08 3.28 4.31
C PHE A 64 -10.52 2.84 4.55
N THR A 65 -11.42 3.81 4.69
CA THR A 65 -12.86 3.56 4.87
C THR A 65 -13.45 2.88 3.64
N ARG A 66 -13.12 3.37 2.43
CA ARG A 66 -13.59 2.79 1.16
C ARG A 66 -13.10 1.35 0.95
N ALA A 67 -11.89 1.03 1.39
CA ALA A 67 -11.33 -0.33 1.36
C ALA A 67 -11.99 -1.28 2.38
N GLY A 68 -12.82 -0.77 3.29
CA GLY A 68 -13.50 -1.57 4.31
C GLY A 68 -12.53 -2.18 5.32
N ILE A 69 -11.37 -1.56 5.52
CA ILE A 69 -10.36 -2.06 6.46
C ILE A 69 -10.89 -1.86 7.88
N GLN A 70 -10.97 -2.95 8.65
CA GLN A 70 -11.38 -2.87 10.05
C GLN A 70 -10.26 -2.32 10.92
N LEU A 71 -10.61 -1.40 11.81
CA LEU A 71 -9.68 -0.89 12.81
C LEU A 71 -9.38 -1.99 13.83
N THR A 72 -8.09 -2.26 14.03
CA THR A 72 -7.59 -3.19 15.05
C THR A 72 -7.06 -2.46 16.27
N HIS A 73 -6.46 -1.28 16.09
CA HIS A 73 -5.99 -0.42 17.18
C HIS A 73 -5.91 1.04 16.73
N GLY A 74 -6.60 1.95 17.43
CA GLY A 74 -6.57 3.38 17.11
C GLY A 74 -7.01 3.66 15.68
N ASN A 75 -6.11 4.24 14.88
CA ASN A 75 -6.28 4.54 13.45
C ASN A 75 -5.64 3.48 12.53
N ALA A 76 -5.34 2.28 13.01
CA ALA A 76 -4.69 1.23 12.22
C ALA A 76 -5.59 0.00 12.04
N GLY A 77 -5.39 -0.70 10.93
CA GLY A 77 -5.95 -2.01 10.62
C GLY A 77 -4.89 -2.95 10.04
N VAL A 78 -5.31 -4.13 9.61
CA VAL A 78 -4.42 -5.13 9.01
C VAL A 78 -5.03 -5.71 7.74
N VAL A 79 -4.23 -5.79 6.68
CA VAL A 79 -4.60 -6.44 5.43
C VAL A 79 -3.58 -7.54 5.16
N ASP A 80 -4.00 -8.80 5.28
CA ASP A 80 -3.15 -9.98 4.99
C ASP A 80 -1.80 -9.97 5.73
N GLY A 81 -1.83 -9.59 7.01
CA GLY A 81 -0.64 -9.47 7.86
C GLY A 81 0.18 -8.19 7.65
N VAL A 82 -0.20 -7.31 6.70
CA VAL A 82 0.39 -5.99 6.50
C VAL A 82 -0.31 -4.97 7.39
N PRO A 83 0.40 -4.27 8.28
CA PRO A 83 -0.15 -3.15 9.04
C PRO A 83 -0.54 -2.02 8.08
N VAL A 84 -1.76 -1.52 8.19
CA VAL A 84 -2.25 -0.36 7.43
C VAL A 84 -2.64 0.73 8.41
N VAL A 85 -1.98 1.88 8.35
CA VAL A 85 -2.27 3.04 9.19
C VAL A 85 -3.08 4.04 8.39
N MET A 86 -4.20 4.48 8.96
CA MET A 86 -5.03 5.54 8.44
C MET A 86 -4.39 6.89 8.75
N ASP A 87 -4.14 7.68 7.71
CA ASP A 87 -3.61 9.04 7.82
C ASP A 87 -4.62 10.05 7.25
N VAL A 88 -4.84 11.15 7.97
CA VAL A 88 -5.89 12.13 7.67
C VAL A 88 -5.32 13.32 6.86
N ASP A 89 -4.02 13.57 6.93
CA ASP A 89 -3.34 14.67 6.24
C ASP A 89 -2.77 14.23 4.87
N PHE A 90 -3.23 13.08 4.37
CA PHE A 90 -2.58 12.38 3.27
C PHE A 90 -3.57 11.98 2.18
N ASP A 91 -3.27 12.32 0.93
CA ASP A 91 -4.13 12.02 -0.23
C ASP A 91 -3.72 10.75 -1.00
N LYS A 92 -2.62 10.10 -0.61
CA LYS A 92 -2.03 8.97 -1.36
C LYS A 92 -2.00 7.69 -0.53
N MET A 93 -1.49 6.62 -1.14
CA MET A 93 -1.06 5.41 -0.44
C MET A 93 0.47 5.39 -0.42
N GLU A 94 1.06 5.27 0.76
CA GLU A 94 2.51 5.10 0.93
C GLU A 94 2.81 3.66 1.35
N LEU A 95 3.72 3.03 0.64
CA LEU A 95 4.30 1.74 1.03
C LEU A 95 5.62 1.97 1.74
N ILE A 96 5.75 1.43 2.93
CA ILE A 96 6.94 1.57 3.78
C ILE A 96 7.67 0.22 3.80
N PHE A 97 8.92 0.20 3.36
CA PHE A 97 9.75 -1.01 3.36
C PHE A 97 10.70 -1.05 4.57
N GLU A 98 11.07 -2.24 5.04
CA GLU A 98 12.12 -2.44 6.04
C GLU A 98 13.50 -2.13 5.46
N GLU A 99 14.39 -1.59 6.30
CA GLU A 99 15.82 -1.35 5.99
C GLU A 99 16.62 -2.64 5.85
#